data_AF-A0A837NSI4-F1
#
_entry.id   AF-A0A837NSI4-F1
#
_cell.length_a   1.000
_cell.length_b   1.000
_cell.length_c   1.000
_cell.angle_alpha   90.00
_cell.angle_beta   90.00
_cell.angle_gamma   90.00
#
_symmetry.space_group_name_H-M   'P 1'
#
loop_
_entity.id
_entity.type
_entity.pdbx_description
1 polymer ?
#
loop_
_entity_poly.entity_id
_entity_poly.type
_entity_poly.pdbx_seq_one_letter_code
_entity_poly.pdbx_strand_id
1 'polypeptide(L)'
;MELLILTGKKFTALYPQTKRKVELLDKDIFDRIQKWKMFSAVGALELNDYFGNKISYKGIKYKGSPESVYWLYFQPFFDHEIPKLLSEVEETCHKKGLEPDIYVEEASDFLKVMIRRLWHEIAKTDQGLKGNGFPKDADLKDISGTIEFYNKKLDAELEAILFCENTTNLQIEPAKEDLVDLKPNFFGLGVNLNAVYRRLKSWQKNM
;
A
#
# COMPACT_ATOMS: atom_id res chain seq x y z
N MET A 1 -22.84 8.52 3.12
CA MET A 1 -21.78 7.53 2.89
C MET A 1 -21.08 7.99 1.62
N GLU A 2 -19.85 8.47 1.72
CA GLU A 2 -19.08 8.92 0.55
C GLU A 2 -18.72 7.67 -0.27
N LEU A 3 -19.05 7.68 -1.56
CA LEU A 3 -18.77 6.55 -2.45
C LEU A 3 -17.31 6.63 -2.91
N LEU A 4 -16.63 5.47 -2.99
CA LEU A 4 -15.30 5.37 -3.59
C LEU A 4 -15.40 5.57 -5.10
N ILE A 5 -15.44 6.83 -5.53
CA ILE A 5 -15.57 7.23 -6.93
C ILE A 5 -14.45 8.21 -7.27
N LEU A 6 -13.69 7.89 -8.30
CA LEU A 6 -12.79 8.84 -8.95
C LEU A 6 -13.58 9.59 -10.03
N THR A 7 -13.85 10.87 -9.83
CA THR A 7 -14.58 11.70 -10.79
C THR A 7 -13.63 12.26 -11.85
N GLY A 8 -13.99 12.13 -13.13
CA GLY A 8 -13.31 12.83 -14.24
C GLY A 8 -12.01 12.20 -14.76
N LYS A 9 -11.62 11.01 -14.29
CA LYS A 9 -10.44 10.28 -14.79
C LYS A 9 -10.82 9.23 -15.83
N LYS A 10 -9.96 9.03 -16.85
CA LYS A 10 -10.03 7.86 -17.73
C LYS A 10 -9.56 6.65 -16.94
N PHE A 11 -10.41 5.62 -16.86
CA PHE A 11 -10.09 4.41 -16.11
C PHE A 11 -9.12 3.50 -16.86
N THR A 12 -8.20 2.90 -16.12
CA THR A 12 -7.25 1.94 -16.68
C THR A 12 -7.92 0.59 -16.98
N ALA A 13 -7.23 -0.28 -17.72
CA ALA A 13 -7.72 -1.64 -17.98
C ALA A 13 -7.85 -2.50 -16.71
N LEU A 14 -7.12 -2.19 -15.64
CA LEU A 14 -7.16 -2.91 -14.36
C LEU A 14 -8.10 -2.27 -13.33
N TYR A 15 -8.72 -1.13 -13.68
CA TYR A 15 -9.62 -0.37 -12.81
C TYR A 15 -10.61 -1.24 -12.01
N PRO A 16 -11.36 -2.19 -12.61
CA PRO A 16 -12.32 -2.99 -11.85
C PRO A 16 -11.66 -3.85 -10.76
N GLN A 17 -10.43 -4.32 -11.02
CA GLN A 17 -9.68 -5.13 -10.06
C GLN A 17 -9.12 -4.26 -8.94
N THR A 18 -8.48 -3.15 -9.29
CA THR A 18 -7.94 -2.17 -8.32
C THR A 18 -9.05 -1.63 -7.42
N LYS A 19 -10.16 -1.17 -8.00
CA LYS A 19 -11.31 -0.67 -7.26
C LYS A 19 -11.84 -1.70 -6.27
N ARG A 20 -12.02 -2.95 -6.71
CA ARG A 20 -12.53 -4.03 -5.85
C ARG A 20 -11.61 -4.30 -4.67
N LYS A 21 -10.29 -4.27 -4.86
CA LYS A 21 -9.32 -4.45 -3.77
C LYS A 21 -9.46 -3.33 -2.73
N VAL A 22 -9.53 -2.08 -3.19
CA VAL A 22 -9.69 -0.93 -2.29
C VAL A 22 -11.05 -0.98 -1.57
N GLU A 23 -12.13 -1.32 -2.26
CA GLU A 23 -13.46 -1.49 -1.64
C GLU A 23 -13.49 -2.58 -0.55
N LEU A 24 -12.75 -3.68 -0.75
CA LEU A 24 -12.65 -4.74 0.26
C LEU A 24 -11.89 -4.28 1.50
N LEU A 25 -10.76 -3.58 1.31
CA LEU A 25 -9.99 -3.00 2.41
C LEU A 25 -10.80 -1.95 3.17
N ASP A 26 -11.46 -1.06 2.42
CA ASP A 26 -12.35 -0.03 2.94
C ASP A 26 -13.47 -0.63 3.80
N LYS A 27 -14.09 -1.71 3.32
CA LYS A 27 -15.12 -2.44 4.07
C LYS A 27 -14.56 -3.08 5.34
N ASP A 28 -13.39 -3.74 5.30
CA ASP A 28 -12.80 -4.37 6.49
C ASP A 28 -12.54 -3.34 7.60
N ILE A 29 -11.92 -2.20 7.26
CA ILE A 29 -11.67 -1.14 8.23
C ILE A 29 -12.99 -0.54 8.72
N PHE A 30 -13.96 -0.31 7.83
CA PHE A 30 -15.26 0.21 8.21
C PHE A 30 -16.03 -0.71 9.17
N ASP A 31 -16.03 -2.02 8.94
CA ASP A 31 -16.65 -3.00 9.82
C ASP A 31 -16.01 -2.97 11.23
N ARG A 32 -14.70 -2.71 11.32
CA ARG A 32 -14.00 -2.51 12.60
C ARG A 32 -14.41 -1.19 13.28
N ILE A 33 -14.58 -0.11 12.53
CA ILE A 33 -15.14 1.15 13.05
C ILE A 33 -16.54 0.90 13.64
N GLN A 34 -17.39 0.13 12.95
CA GLN A 34 -18.72 -0.21 13.46
C GLN A 34 -18.67 -1.03 14.76
N LYS A 35 -17.73 -1.97 14.91
CA LYS A 35 -17.54 -2.70 16.18
C LYS A 35 -17.25 -1.75 17.34
N TRP A 36 -16.37 -0.78 17.13
CA TRP A 36 -16.09 0.25 18.13
C TRP A 36 -17.31 1.12 18.42
N LYS A 37 -18.07 1.52 17.40
CA LYS A 37 -19.30 2.30 17.57
C LYS A 37 -20.33 1.61 18.47
N MET A 38 -20.39 0.28 18.42
CA MET A 38 -21.29 -0.52 19.26
C MET A 38 -20.84 -0.63 20.73
N PHE A 39 -19.62 -0.20 21.06
CA PHE A 39 -19.07 -0.32 22.42
C PHE A 39 -19.94 0.38 23.47
N SER A 40 -20.44 1.58 23.19
CA SER A 40 -21.29 2.33 24.14
C SER A 40 -22.64 1.64 24.38
N ALA A 41 -23.18 0.96 23.36
CA ALA A 41 -24.47 0.28 23.44
C ALA A 41 -24.38 -1.08 24.14
N VAL A 42 -23.32 -1.84 23.87
CA VAL A 42 -23.14 -3.20 24.41
C VAL A 42 -22.48 -3.17 25.80
N GLY A 43 -21.68 -2.13 26.11
CA GLY A 43 -20.91 -2.06 27.34
C GLY A 43 -19.75 -3.07 27.41
N ALA A 44 -19.44 -3.72 26.28
CA ALA A 44 -18.32 -4.62 26.10
C ALA A 44 -17.78 -4.50 24.66
N LEU A 45 -16.48 -4.72 24.52
CA LEU A 45 -15.77 -4.76 23.25
C LEU A 45 -14.85 -5.96 23.25
N GLU A 46 -14.92 -6.77 22.20
CA GLU A 46 -13.97 -7.85 21.95
C GLU A 46 -13.59 -7.84 20.48
N LEU A 47 -12.30 -7.66 20.21
CA LEU A 47 -11.74 -7.65 18.86
C LEU A 47 -10.26 -8.00 18.89
N ASN A 48 -9.68 -8.27 17.72
CA ASN A 48 -8.25 -8.47 17.57
C ASN A 48 -7.64 -7.23 16.90
N ASP A 49 -6.46 -6.83 17.36
CA ASP A 49 -5.64 -5.81 16.71
C ASP A 49 -5.11 -6.30 15.34
N TYR A 50 -4.35 -5.44 14.66
CA TYR A 50 -3.75 -5.78 13.36
C TYR A 50 -2.82 -7.00 13.44
N PHE A 51 -2.12 -7.18 14.57
CA PHE A 51 -1.14 -8.24 14.79
C PHE A 51 -1.77 -9.53 15.38
N GLY A 52 -3.09 -9.55 15.60
CA GLY A 52 -3.82 -10.68 16.15
C GLY A 52 -3.93 -10.72 17.68
N ASN A 53 -3.43 -9.70 18.40
CA ASN A 53 -3.59 -9.61 19.85
C ASN A 53 -5.03 -9.25 20.21
N LYS A 54 -5.56 -9.89 21.26
CA LYS A 54 -6.92 -9.65 21.73
C LYS A 54 -7.03 -8.34 22.51
N ILE A 55 -7.94 -7.47 22.09
CA ILE A 55 -8.40 -6.29 22.83
C ILE A 55 -9.76 -6.61 23.43
N SER A 56 -9.88 -6.50 24.75
CA SER A 56 -11.13 -6.77 25.46
C SER A 56 -11.41 -5.72 26.53
N TYR A 57 -12.61 -5.14 26.48
CA TYR A 57 -13.13 -4.22 27.48
C TYR A 57 -14.51 -4.70 27.92
N LYS A 58 -14.80 -4.65 29.22
CA LYS A 58 -16.11 -5.02 29.77
C LYS A 58 -16.44 -4.18 30.99
N GLY A 59 -17.65 -3.61 31.02
CA GLY A 59 -18.15 -2.85 32.17
C GLY A 59 -17.42 -1.52 32.42
N ILE A 60 -16.65 -1.03 31.46
CA ILE A 60 -15.95 0.26 31.54
C ILE A 60 -16.51 1.23 30.50
N LYS A 61 -16.38 2.53 30.77
CA LYS A 61 -16.78 3.60 29.84
C LYS A 61 -15.65 3.91 28.86
N TYR A 62 -16.01 4.49 27.71
CA TYR A 62 -15.06 5.06 26.76
C TYR A 62 -14.43 6.34 27.33
N LYS A 63 -13.38 6.19 28.16
CA LYS A 63 -12.64 7.31 28.75
C LYS A 63 -11.25 6.87 29.19
N GLY A 64 -10.22 7.64 28.85
CA GLY A 64 -8.84 7.37 29.25
C GLY A 64 -8.19 6.32 28.35
N SER A 65 -7.83 5.16 28.90
CA SER A 65 -7.14 4.09 28.14
C SER A 65 -7.93 3.62 26.89
N PRO A 66 -9.25 3.35 26.95
CA PRO A 66 -10.01 2.93 25.76
C PRO A 66 -9.99 3.96 24.62
N GLU A 67 -9.96 5.25 24.95
CA GLU A 67 -9.84 6.33 23.95
C GLU A 67 -8.46 6.31 23.30
N SER A 68 -7.40 6.16 24.10
CA SER A 68 -6.04 6.07 23.56
C SER A 68 -5.88 4.84 22.64
N VAL A 69 -6.41 3.70 23.07
CA VAL A 69 -6.36 2.45 22.29
C VAL A 69 -7.17 2.56 21.00
N TYR A 70 -8.32 3.23 21.02
CA TYR A 70 -9.13 3.47 19.81
C TYR A 70 -8.33 4.15 18.71
N TRP A 71 -7.63 5.24 19.03
CA TRP A 71 -6.84 5.98 18.05
C TRP A 71 -5.64 5.20 17.53
N LEU A 72 -4.93 4.49 18.43
CA LEU A 72 -3.77 3.66 18.06
C LEU A 72 -4.17 2.40 17.28
N TYR A 73 -5.38 1.89 17.49
CA TYR A 73 -5.87 0.67 16.87
C TYR A 73 -5.92 0.74 15.34
N PHE A 74 -6.26 1.90 14.76
CA PHE A 74 -6.41 2.03 13.31
C PHE A 74 -5.11 2.29 12.56
N GLN A 75 -4.11 2.90 13.20
CA GLN A 75 -2.86 3.31 12.53
C GLN A 75 -2.17 2.16 11.77
N PRO A 76 -1.99 0.95 12.37
CA PRO A 76 -1.31 -0.15 11.68
C PRO A 76 -2.01 -0.60 10.39
N PHE A 77 -3.34 -0.49 10.31
CA PHE A 77 -4.08 -0.86 9.09
C PHE A 77 -3.69 0.04 7.92
N PHE A 78 -3.54 1.34 8.16
CA PHE A 78 -3.08 2.25 7.11
C PHE A 78 -1.58 2.09 6.86
N ASP A 79 -0.78 1.92 7.91
CA ASP A 79 0.67 1.84 7.79
C ASP A 79 1.15 0.60 7.02
N HIS A 80 0.40 -0.49 7.06
CA HIS A 80 0.76 -1.75 6.40
C HIS A 80 -0.06 -2.06 5.14
N GLU A 81 -1.37 -1.75 5.09
CA GLU A 81 -2.17 -2.11 3.92
C GLU A 81 -1.98 -1.15 2.73
N ILE A 82 -1.60 0.11 2.98
CA ILE A 82 -1.27 1.07 1.90
C ILE A 82 -0.11 0.56 1.03
N PRO A 83 1.11 0.34 1.56
CA PRO A 83 2.25 -0.08 0.73
C PRO A 83 1.97 -1.45 0.10
N LYS A 84 1.36 -2.36 0.85
CA LYS A 84 0.99 -3.70 0.35
C LYS A 84 0.06 -3.62 -0.87
N LEU A 85 -0.99 -2.79 -0.82
CA LEU A 85 -1.92 -2.68 -1.95
C LEU A 85 -1.25 -2.11 -3.19
N LEU A 86 -0.36 -1.12 -3.04
CA LEU A 86 0.39 -0.56 -4.16
C LEU A 86 1.33 -1.61 -4.78
N SER A 87 2.12 -2.32 -3.97
CA SER A 87 3.00 -3.40 -4.45
C SER A 87 2.21 -4.53 -5.13
N GLU A 88 1.03 -4.88 -4.62
CA GLU A 88 0.18 -5.88 -5.28
C GLU A 88 -0.33 -5.43 -6.66
N VAL A 89 -0.57 -4.13 -6.85
CA VAL A 89 -0.98 -3.56 -8.15
C VAL A 89 0.20 -3.58 -9.12
N GLU A 90 1.37 -3.14 -8.67
CA GLU A 90 2.64 -3.20 -9.41
C GLU A 90 2.93 -4.63 -9.89
N GLU A 91 2.93 -5.60 -8.97
CA GLU A 91 3.14 -7.02 -9.31
C GLU A 91 2.12 -7.53 -10.34
N THR A 92 0.87 -7.08 -10.25
CA THR A 92 -0.19 -7.48 -11.19
C THR A 92 0.08 -6.91 -12.59
N CYS A 93 0.64 -5.70 -12.67
CA CYS A 93 1.03 -5.08 -13.92
C CYS A 93 2.20 -5.84 -14.55
N HIS A 94 3.25 -6.13 -13.78
CA HIS A 94 4.40 -6.93 -14.25
C HIS A 94 3.99 -8.32 -14.74
N LYS A 95 3.13 -9.03 -14.01
CA LYS A 95 2.60 -10.35 -14.42
C LYS A 95 1.84 -10.30 -15.75
N LYS A 96 1.30 -9.14 -16.13
CA LYS A 96 0.54 -8.93 -17.37
C LYS A 96 1.34 -8.21 -18.46
N GLY A 97 2.61 -7.87 -18.22
CA GLY A 97 3.44 -7.12 -19.15
C GLY A 97 2.93 -5.69 -19.40
N LEU A 98 2.29 -5.08 -18.40
CA LEU A 98 1.78 -3.71 -18.44
C LEU A 98 2.75 -2.79 -17.70
N GLU A 99 2.90 -1.56 -18.20
CA GLU A 99 3.63 -0.48 -17.52
C GLU A 99 2.84 -0.04 -16.27
N PRO A 100 3.39 -0.21 -15.05
CA PRO A 100 2.63 -0.01 -13.82
C PRO A 100 2.30 1.45 -13.46
N ASP A 101 3.07 2.45 -13.92
CA ASP A 101 2.92 3.88 -13.60
C ASP A 101 1.45 4.33 -13.46
N ILE A 102 0.69 4.24 -14.56
CA ILE A 102 -0.69 4.73 -14.62
C ILE A 102 -1.63 3.93 -13.69
N TYR A 103 -1.34 2.65 -13.47
CA TYR A 103 -2.17 1.77 -12.61
C TYR A 103 -1.90 2.00 -11.13
N VAL A 104 -0.64 2.22 -10.76
CA VAL A 104 -0.22 2.52 -9.38
C VAL A 104 -0.69 3.93 -8.99
N GLU A 105 -0.64 4.90 -9.90
CA GLU A 105 -1.26 6.22 -9.72
C GLU A 105 -2.77 6.14 -9.49
N GLU A 106 -3.49 5.37 -10.31
CA GLU A 106 -4.94 5.17 -10.14
C GLU A 106 -5.26 4.51 -8.78
N ALA A 107 -4.46 3.54 -8.36
CA ALA A 107 -4.58 2.90 -7.05
C ALA A 107 -4.34 3.91 -5.91
N SER A 108 -3.32 4.76 -6.05
CA SER A 108 -3.02 5.83 -5.10
C SER A 108 -4.19 6.81 -4.95
N ASP A 109 -4.80 7.26 -6.04
CA ASP A 109 -5.98 8.13 -5.98
C ASP A 109 -7.13 7.51 -5.18
N PHE A 110 -7.39 6.22 -5.42
CA PHE A 110 -8.41 5.48 -4.68
C PHE A 110 -8.10 5.40 -3.19
N LEU A 111 -6.84 5.13 -2.84
CA LEU A 111 -6.38 5.11 -1.46
C LEU A 111 -6.54 6.48 -0.79
N LYS A 112 -6.25 7.60 -1.47
CA LYS A 112 -6.46 8.96 -0.92
C LYS A 112 -7.92 9.20 -0.55
N VAL A 113 -8.86 8.82 -1.43
CA VAL A 113 -10.30 8.93 -1.15
C VAL A 113 -10.69 8.06 0.03
N MET A 114 -10.23 6.81 0.07
CA MET A 114 -10.48 5.88 1.17
C MET A 114 -9.95 6.40 2.51
N ILE A 115 -8.69 6.84 2.56
CA ILE A 115 -8.02 7.39 3.75
C ILE A 115 -8.82 8.58 4.29
N ARG A 116 -9.13 9.56 3.44
CA ARG A 116 -9.94 10.72 3.84
C ARG A 116 -11.24 10.27 4.47
N ARG A 117 -11.98 9.42 3.78
CA ARG A 117 -13.30 8.97 4.22
C ARG A 117 -13.25 8.22 5.55
N LEU A 118 -12.36 7.24 5.69
CA LEU A 118 -12.25 6.41 6.89
C LEU A 118 -11.80 7.22 8.10
N TRP A 119 -10.83 8.12 7.96
CA TRP A 119 -10.41 8.98 9.08
C TRP A 119 -11.53 9.91 9.55
N HIS A 120 -12.36 10.44 8.65
CA HIS A 120 -13.55 11.21 9.05
C HIS A 120 -14.54 10.34 9.84
N GLU A 121 -14.77 9.09 9.42
CA GLU A 121 -15.66 8.18 10.15
C GLU A 121 -15.08 7.75 11.50
N ILE A 122 -13.75 7.61 11.62
CA ILE A 122 -13.05 7.39 12.89
C ILE A 122 -13.29 8.58 13.83
N ALA A 123 -13.07 9.82 13.36
CA ALA A 123 -13.29 11.02 14.17
C ALA A 123 -14.75 11.18 14.64
N LYS A 124 -15.72 10.94 13.76
CA LYS A 124 -17.15 10.96 14.11
C LYS A 124 -17.51 9.87 15.12
N THR A 125 -16.88 8.69 15.01
CA THR A 125 -17.13 7.60 15.94
C THR A 125 -16.53 7.91 17.31
N ASP A 126 -15.33 8.48 17.40
CA ASP A 126 -14.75 9.00 18.65
C ASP A 126 -15.68 10.03 19.32
N GLN A 127 -16.18 10.99 18.54
CA GLN A 127 -17.14 12.00 19.00
C GLN A 127 -18.42 11.36 19.56
N GLY A 128 -18.96 10.36 18.86
CA GLY A 128 -20.13 9.60 19.29
C GLY A 128 -19.88 8.79 20.58
N LEU A 129 -18.71 8.18 20.70
CA LEU A 129 -18.32 7.39 21.88
C LEU A 129 -18.12 8.29 23.12
N LYS A 130 -17.50 9.46 22.97
CA LYS A 130 -17.37 10.48 24.04
C LYS A 130 -18.72 10.98 24.52
N GLY A 131 -19.64 11.19 23.58
CA GLY A 131 -21.00 11.63 23.84
C GLY A 131 -21.94 10.56 24.41
N ASN A 132 -21.49 9.32 24.62
CA ASN A 132 -22.35 8.15 24.92
C ASN A 132 -23.51 8.01 23.92
N GLY A 133 -23.26 8.26 22.63
CA GLY A 133 -24.28 8.26 21.58
C GLY A 133 -24.88 9.63 21.26
N PHE A 134 -24.58 10.67 22.06
CA PHE A 134 -25.00 12.05 21.83
C PHE A 134 -23.80 12.93 21.49
N PRO A 135 -23.36 12.99 20.22
CA PRO A 135 -22.14 13.69 19.81
C PRO A 135 -22.24 15.19 20.10
N LYS A 136 -21.12 15.78 20.54
CA LYS A 136 -20.97 17.23 20.74
C LYS A 136 -19.92 17.76 19.79
N ASP A 137 -20.15 18.91 19.17
CA ASP A 137 -19.23 19.48 18.19
C ASP A 137 -17.83 19.75 18.76
N ALA A 138 -17.74 20.11 20.05
CA ALA A 138 -16.47 20.32 20.73
C ALA A 138 -15.58 19.07 20.85
N ASP A 139 -16.17 17.87 20.78
CA ASP A 139 -15.46 16.60 20.87
C ASP A 139 -14.97 16.10 19.49
N LEU A 140 -15.32 16.80 18.40
CA LEU A 140 -14.86 16.45 17.06
C LEU A 140 -13.40 16.85 16.90
N LYS A 141 -12.53 15.84 16.82
CA LYS A 141 -11.11 16.04 16.59
C LYS A 141 -10.84 16.45 15.14
N ASP A 142 -10.02 17.48 14.95
CA ASP A 142 -9.45 17.79 13.64
C ASP A 142 -8.45 16.70 13.21
N ILE A 143 -8.70 16.16 12.03
CA ILE A 143 -7.93 15.07 11.41
C ILE A 143 -7.23 15.51 10.13
N SER A 144 -7.33 16.79 9.74
CA SER A 144 -6.71 17.29 8.52
C SER A 144 -5.20 17.00 8.48
N GLY A 145 -4.50 17.18 9.60
CA GLY A 145 -3.07 16.84 9.70
C GLY A 145 -2.79 15.33 9.55
N THR A 146 -3.67 14.47 10.06
CA THR A 146 -3.53 13.00 9.90
C THR A 146 -3.75 12.59 8.45
N ILE A 147 -4.76 13.16 7.78
CA ILE A 147 -5.02 12.89 6.36
C ILE A 147 -3.84 13.37 5.51
N GLU A 148 -3.32 14.57 5.78
CA GLU A 148 -2.15 15.10 5.07
C GLU A 148 -0.92 14.21 5.28
N PHE A 149 -0.69 13.74 6.50
CA PHE A 149 0.38 12.80 6.81
C PHE A 149 0.29 11.52 5.97
N TYR A 150 -0.88 10.88 5.92
CA TYR A 150 -1.06 9.65 5.14
C TYR A 150 -1.02 9.90 3.63
N ASN A 151 -1.50 11.04 3.15
CA ASN A 151 -1.35 11.41 1.74
C ASN A 151 0.13 11.58 1.37
N LYS A 152 0.93 12.27 2.20
CA LYS A 152 2.38 12.39 2.00
C LYS A 152 3.09 11.04 2.03
N LYS A 153 2.71 10.16 2.96
CA LYS A 153 3.25 8.80 3.04
C LYS A 153 2.93 8.03 1.75
N LEU A 154 1.70 8.11 1.28
CA LEU A 154 1.28 7.46 0.04
C LEU A 154 2.01 8.02 -1.19
N ASP A 155 2.22 9.34 -1.25
CA ASP A 155 3.00 9.97 -2.33
C ASP A 155 4.47 9.50 -2.30
N ALA A 156 5.07 9.36 -1.11
CA ALA A 156 6.42 8.83 -0.96
C ALA A 156 6.54 7.35 -1.38
N GLU A 157 5.55 6.51 -1.06
CA GLU A 157 5.50 5.12 -1.51
C GLU A 157 5.34 5.03 -3.04
N LEU A 158 4.52 5.90 -3.62
CA LEU A 158 4.36 5.99 -5.07
C LEU A 158 5.69 6.36 -5.75
N GLU A 159 6.35 7.41 -5.25
CA GLU A 159 7.67 7.83 -5.76
C GLU A 159 8.71 6.69 -5.64
N ALA A 160 8.69 5.93 -4.55
CA ALA A 160 9.60 4.80 -4.36
C ALA A 160 9.38 3.68 -5.39
N ILE A 161 8.12 3.33 -5.68
CA ILE A 161 7.77 2.33 -6.70
C ILE A 161 8.22 2.81 -8.09
N LEU A 162 7.85 4.04 -8.47
CA LEU A 162 8.21 4.62 -9.76
C LEU A 162 9.73 4.76 -9.95
N PHE A 163 10.48 5.06 -8.89
CA PHE A 163 11.95 5.11 -8.94
C PHE A 163 12.58 3.71 -9.12
N CYS A 164 12.05 2.70 -8.43
CA CYS A 164 12.49 1.31 -8.61
C CYS A 164 12.29 0.84 -10.05
N GLU A 165 11.17 1.19 -10.69
CA GLU A 165 10.92 0.85 -12.09
C GLU A 165 11.94 1.45 -13.06
N ASN A 166 12.26 2.74 -12.89
CA ASN A 166 13.27 3.40 -13.71
C ASN A 166 14.64 2.70 -13.60
N THR A 167 14.99 2.20 -12.42
CA THR A 167 16.23 1.45 -12.21
C THR A 167 16.18 0.06 -12.85
N THR A 168 15.03 -0.61 -12.79
CA THR A 168 14.83 -1.92 -13.42
C THR A 168 14.86 -1.83 -14.95
N ASN A 169 14.24 -0.80 -15.53
CA ASN A 169 14.25 -0.54 -16.97
C ASN A 169 15.66 -0.18 -17.48
N LEU A 170 16.48 0.52 -16.69
CA LEU A 170 17.89 0.78 -17.02
C LEU A 170 18.77 -0.49 -17.03
N GLN A 171 18.34 -1.56 -16.35
CA GLN A 171 19.04 -2.85 -16.38
C GLN A 171 18.56 -3.77 -17.52
N ILE A 172 17.44 -3.44 -18.18
CA ILE A 172 16.87 -4.16 -19.33
C ILE A 172 17.15 -3.40 -20.64
N GLU A 173 18.32 -2.77 -20.77
CA GLU A 173 18.95 -2.73 -22.08
C GLU A 173 19.59 -4.11 -22.26
N PRO A 174 19.26 -4.90 -23.30
CA PRO A 174 20.08 -6.06 -23.60
C PRO A 174 21.48 -5.50 -23.82
N ALA A 175 22.40 -5.79 -22.90
CA ALA A 175 23.80 -5.45 -23.07
C ALA A 175 24.16 -5.88 -24.48
N LYS A 176 24.29 -4.90 -25.38
CA LYS A 176 24.70 -5.16 -26.75
C LYS A 176 25.94 -6.01 -26.61
N GLU A 177 25.86 -7.21 -27.16
CA GLU A 177 26.99 -8.09 -27.31
C GLU A 177 28.10 -7.27 -27.97
N ASP A 178 29.04 -6.75 -27.18
CA ASP A 178 30.42 -6.62 -27.60
C ASP A 178 31.37 -6.20 -26.48
N LEU A 179 32.45 -6.98 -26.45
CA LEU A 179 33.78 -6.73 -25.92
C LEU A 179 34.02 -6.78 -24.40
N VAL A 180 34.58 -7.94 -24.02
CA VAL A 180 35.73 -8.10 -23.11
C VAL A 180 35.51 -7.66 -21.67
N ASP A 181 35.07 -8.62 -20.86
CA ASP A 181 35.09 -8.52 -19.40
C ASP A 181 36.51 -8.87 -18.88
N LEU A 182 37.33 -7.85 -18.64
CA LEU A 182 38.65 -7.98 -18.00
C LEU A 182 38.46 -7.99 -16.48
N LYS A 183 38.24 -9.18 -15.92
CA LYS A 183 38.17 -9.37 -14.47
C LYS A 183 39.58 -9.53 -13.88
N PRO A 184 40.05 -8.65 -12.97
CA PRO A 184 41.34 -8.82 -12.32
C PRO A 184 41.18 -9.81 -11.16
N ASN A 185 41.66 -11.05 -11.36
CA ASN A 185 41.96 -11.96 -10.26
C ASN A 185 43.48 -12.21 -10.20
N PHE A 186 43.95 -12.51 -9.00
CA PHE A 186 45.31 -12.35 -8.45
C PHE A 186 46.49 -13.06 -9.15
N PHE A 187 46.31 -13.68 -10.32
CA PHE A 187 47.39 -14.16 -11.20
C PHE A 187 46.90 -14.04 -12.66
N GLY A 188 47.49 -13.11 -13.42
CA GLY A 188 46.96 -12.59 -14.67
C GLY A 188 46.70 -13.59 -15.80
N LEU A 189 45.73 -13.22 -16.65
CA LEU A 189 45.28 -13.84 -17.91
C LEU A 189 44.56 -15.20 -17.81
N GLY A 190 43.26 -15.14 -17.47
CA GLY A 190 42.32 -16.23 -17.74
C GLY A 190 41.61 -16.04 -19.08
N VAL A 191 41.87 -16.90 -20.06
CA VAL A 191 41.16 -16.89 -21.36
C VAL A 191 39.95 -17.82 -21.27
N ASN A 192 38.76 -17.32 -21.62
CA ASN A 192 37.53 -18.11 -21.64
C ASN A 192 37.52 -19.09 -22.84
N LEU A 193 37.88 -20.35 -22.59
CA LEU A 193 37.99 -21.41 -23.59
C LEU A 193 36.67 -21.70 -24.34
N ASN A 194 35.51 -21.44 -23.71
CA ASN A 194 34.20 -21.60 -24.37
C ASN A 194 33.93 -20.55 -25.46
N ALA A 195 34.55 -19.37 -25.38
CA ALA A 195 34.49 -18.34 -26.42
C ALA A 195 35.43 -18.68 -27.59
N VAL A 196 36.63 -19.18 -27.27
CA VAL A 196 37.63 -19.60 -28.27
C VAL A 196 37.12 -20.79 -29.10
N TYR A 197 36.49 -21.78 -28.46
CA TYR A 197 35.93 -22.95 -29.13
C TYR A 197 34.82 -22.59 -30.13
N ARG A 198 33.92 -21.66 -29.78
CA ARG A 198 32.86 -21.19 -30.68
C ARG A 198 33.41 -20.45 -31.90
N ARG A 199 34.48 -19.66 -31.71
CA ARG A 199 35.15 -18.93 -32.80
C ARG A 199 35.87 -19.89 -33.76
N LEU A 200 36.54 -20.92 -33.25
CA LEU A 200 37.18 -21.96 -34.07
C LEU A 200 36.16 -22.79 -34.86
N LYS A 201 35.04 -23.16 -34.24
CA LYS A 201 33.95 -23.90 -34.90
C LYS A 201 33.30 -23.10 -36.04
N SER A 202 33.27 -21.77 -35.93
CA SER A 202 32.76 -20.90 -37.01
C SER A 202 33.69 -20.83 -38.23
N TRP A 203 35.00 -20.97 -38.04
CA TRP A 203 35.99 -21.01 -39.12
C TRP A 203 35.94 -22.32 -39.91
N GLN A 204 35.69 -23.46 -39.26
CA GLN A 204 35.54 -24.75 -39.92
C GLN A 204 34.28 -24.89 -40.77
N LYS A 205 33.30 -23.99 -40.61
CA LYS A 205 32.04 -24.02 -41.39
C LYS A 205 32.09 -23.19 -42.67
N ASN A 206 33.14 -22.37 -42.84
CA ASN A 206 33.32 -21.46 -43.97
C ASN A 206 34.49 -21.90 -44.89
N MET A 207 34.90 -23.17 -44.83
CA MET A 207 35.92 -23.77 -45.69
C MET A 207 35.38 -25.02 -46.38
#